data_AF-A0A7S4NED2-F1
#
_entry.id   AF-A0A7S4NED2-F1
#
_cell.length_a   1.000
_cell.length_b   1.000
_cell.length_c   1.000
_cell.angle_alpha   90.00
_cell.angle_beta   90.00
_cell.angle_gamma   90.00
#
_symmetry.space_group_name_H-M   'P 1'
#
loop_
_entity.id
_entity.type
_entity.pdbx_description
1 polymer ?
#
loop_
_entity_poly.entity_id
_entity_poly.type
_entity_poly.pdbx_seq_one_letter_code
_entity_poly.pdbx_strand_id
1 'polypeptide(L)'
;ISGVILTCPSFKPEPKTTRPINIFLLSILRPIVPKFAVPWEKGPLSRHPLTHDTKIQQEFEADPICYHGGLRIRWGSEMFHKIQQMDKRIDEFVHPFLLFHGTEDKIADIEGSRSFYQRSRAEDKTYKEIE
;
A
#
# COMPACT_ATOMS: atom_id res chain seq x y z
N ILE A 1 10.75 -14.72 14.37
CA ILE A 1 9.47 -14.08 14.73
C ILE A 1 8.46 -15.20 14.93
N SER A 2 7.66 -15.18 16.01
CA SER A 2 6.70 -16.26 16.30
C SER A 2 5.41 -16.18 15.48
N GLY A 3 5.06 -15.00 14.97
CA GLY A 3 3.94 -14.80 14.06
C GLY A 3 3.78 -13.33 13.67
N VAL A 4 3.01 -13.05 12.63
CA VAL A 4 2.73 -11.69 12.13
C VAL A 4 1.23 -11.50 11.92
N ILE A 5 0.69 -10.36 12.35
CA ILE A 5 -0.68 -9.93 12.01
C ILE A 5 -0.57 -8.83 10.96
N LEU A 6 -1.26 -9.01 9.83
CA LEU A 6 -1.23 -8.11 8.69
C LEU A 6 -2.64 -7.55 8.45
N THR A 7 -2.79 -6.22 8.51
CA THR A 7 -4.05 -5.51 8.27
C THR A 7 -3.93 -4.66 7.01
N CYS A 8 -4.69 -4.98 5.97
CA CYS A 8 -4.68 -4.34 4.65
C CYS A 8 -3.24 -4.04 4.13
N PRO A 9 -2.35 -5.05 4.07
CA PRO A 9 -0.96 -4.83 3.68
C PRO A 9 -0.84 -4.42 2.20
N SER A 10 0.02 -3.44 1.93
CA SER A 10 0.34 -3.00 0.56
C SER A 10 1.36 -3.93 -0.08
N PHE A 11 0.88 -5.05 -0.62
CA PHE A 11 1.73 -6.06 -1.28
C PHE A 11 1.90 -5.89 -2.78
N LYS A 12 0.97 -5.16 -3.41
CA LYS A 12 0.98 -4.90 -4.83
C LYS A 12 0.71 -3.42 -5.04
N PRO A 13 1.44 -2.77 -5.94
CA PRO A 13 1.17 -1.37 -6.22
C PRO A 13 -0.07 -1.29 -7.11
N GLU A 14 -0.88 -0.24 -6.93
CA GLU A 14 -2.13 -0.08 -7.66
C GLU A 14 -1.89 -0.09 -9.19
N PRO A 15 -2.62 -0.91 -9.98
CA PRO A 15 -2.40 -1.03 -11.43
C PRO A 15 -2.55 0.29 -12.20
N LYS A 16 -3.45 1.18 -11.76
CA LYS A 16 -3.68 2.48 -12.42
C LYS A 16 -2.51 3.45 -12.20
N THR A 17 -1.91 3.40 -11.02
CA THR A 17 -0.80 4.28 -10.64
C THR A 17 0.53 3.81 -11.22
N THR A 18 0.65 2.52 -11.55
CA THR A 18 1.89 1.86 -12.03
C THR A 18 1.99 1.65 -13.53
N ARG A 19 1.29 2.45 -14.32
CA ARG A 19 1.46 2.42 -15.78
C ARG A 19 2.93 2.69 -16.15
N PRO A 20 3.49 2.04 -17.19
CA PRO A 20 4.90 2.21 -17.58
C PRO A 20 5.32 3.68 -17.74
N ILE A 21 4.42 4.52 -18.28
CA ILE A 21 4.66 5.96 -18.42
C ILE A 21 4.80 6.68 -17.07
N ASN A 22 4.02 6.30 -16.06
CA ASN A 22 4.11 6.89 -14.72
C ASN A 22 5.41 6.46 -14.04
N ILE A 23 5.81 5.21 -14.18
CA ILE A 23 7.07 4.70 -13.64
C ILE A 23 8.27 5.42 -14.28
N PHE A 24 8.22 5.61 -15.60
CA PHE A 24 9.23 6.38 -16.32
C PHE A 24 9.28 7.84 -15.88
N LEU A 25 8.15 8.51 -15.72
CA LEU A 25 8.09 9.86 -15.18
C LEU A 25 8.66 9.92 -13.75
N LEU A 26 8.32 8.96 -12.90
CA LEU A 26 8.85 8.88 -11.53
C LEU A 26 10.38 8.69 -11.52
N SER A 27 10.94 7.90 -12.44
CA SER A 27 12.40 7.67 -12.49
C SER A 27 13.16 8.93 -12.90
N ILE A 28 12.61 9.73 -13.81
CA ILE A 28 13.17 11.04 -14.22
C ILE A 28 13.03 12.07 -13.10
N LEU A 29 11.85 12.15 -12.48
CA LEU A 29 11.56 13.20 -11.50
C LEU A 29 12.22 12.94 -10.15
N ARG A 30 12.48 11.68 -9.78
CA ARG A 30 13.12 11.31 -8.50
C ARG A 30 14.42 12.07 -8.21
N PRO A 31 15.42 12.15 -9.12
CA PRO A 31 16.65 12.91 -8.86
C PRO A 31 16.48 14.43 -8.98
N ILE A 32 15.52 14.92 -9.78
CA ILE A 32 15.37 16.36 -10.08
C ILE A 32 14.55 17.07 -9.00
N VAL A 33 13.39 16.51 -8.63
CA VAL A 33 12.42 17.11 -7.71
C VAL A 33 11.99 16.14 -6.61
N PRO A 34 12.92 15.56 -5.83
CA PRO A 34 12.62 14.48 -4.88
C PRO A 34 11.61 14.86 -3.79
N LYS A 35 11.57 16.15 -3.43
CA LYS A 35 10.70 16.72 -2.38
C LYS A 35 9.36 17.22 -2.91
N PHE A 36 9.18 17.31 -4.24
CA PHE A 36 7.91 17.74 -4.80
C PHE A 36 6.83 16.74 -4.41
N ALA A 37 5.72 17.26 -3.90
CA ALA A 37 4.61 16.46 -3.42
C ALA A 37 3.43 16.61 -4.38
N VAL A 38 2.88 15.49 -4.82
CA VAL A 38 1.60 15.45 -5.52
C VAL A 38 0.51 15.56 -4.45
N PRO A 39 -0.32 16.62 -4.43
CA PRO A 39 -1.36 16.79 -3.41
C PRO A 39 -2.26 15.56 -3.32
N TRP A 40 -2.73 15.21 -2.11
CA TRP A 40 -3.63 14.08 -1.92
C TRP A 40 -4.88 14.19 -2.77
N GLU A 41 -5.39 15.40 -2.96
CA GLU A 41 -6.49 15.75 -3.87
C GLU A 41 -6.35 15.18 -5.28
N LYS A 42 -5.12 15.03 -5.77
CA LYS A 42 -4.80 14.50 -7.10
C LYS A 42 -4.35 13.04 -7.06
N GLY A 43 -4.26 12.44 -5.87
CA GLY A 43 -3.87 11.05 -5.62
C GLY A 43 -5.05 10.13 -5.31
N PRO A 44 -4.82 8.83 -5.07
CA PRO A 44 -5.87 7.87 -4.74
C PRO A 44 -6.55 8.15 -3.38
N LEU A 45 -5.82 8.74 -2.43
CA LEU A 45 -6.30 9.07 -1.08
C LEU A 45 -7.38 10.16 -1.02
N SER A 46 -7.53 11.01 -2.05
CA SER A 46 -8.61 12.01 -2.05
C SER A 46 -9.94 11.52 -2.59
N ARG A 47 -9.94 10.40 -3.31
CA ARG A 47 -11.13 9.91 -4.00
C ARG A 47 -11.94 8.95 -3.14
N HIS A 48 -11.32 8.38 -2.11
CA HIS A 48 -11.88 7.32 -1.30
C HIS A 48 -11.54 7.57 0.17
N PRO A 49 -12.54 7.62 1.07
CA PRO A 49 -12.26 7.68 2.50
C PRO A 49 -11.54 6.40 2.95
N LEU A 50 -10.73 6.49 4.00
CA LEU A 50 -9.99 5.34 4.55
C LEU A 50 -10.91 4.37 5.30
N THR A 51 -12.11 4.83 5.65
CA THR A 51 -13.10 4.13 6.44
C THR A 51 -14.50 4.56 6.05
N HIS A 52 -15.48 3.68 6.23
CA HIS A 52 -16.90 4.04 6.09
C HIS A 52 -17.42 4.85 7.29
N ASP A 53 -16.72 4.81 8.43
CA ASP A 53 -17.08 5.58 9.61
C ASP A 53 -16.61 7.03 9.45
N THR A 54 -17.57 7.92 9.24
CA THR A 54 -17.33 9.35 9.03
C THR A 54 -16.67 10.03 10.23
N LYS A 55 -16.92 9.54 11.45
CA LYS A 55 -16.29 10.09 12.66
C LYS A 55 -14.81 9.74 12.70
N ILE A 56 -14.46 8.47 12.42
CA ILE A 56 -13.05 8.05 12.37
C ILE A 56 -12.32 8.77 11.23
N GLN A 57 -12.96 8.97 10.09
CA GLN A 57 -12.38 9.74 8.98
C GLN A 57 -12.08 11.20 9.42
N GLN A 58 -13.00 11.85 10.13
CA GLN A 58 -12.80 13.20 10.67
C GLN A 58 -11.69 13.25 11.71
N GLU A 59 -11.59 12.25 12.58
CA GLU A 59 -10.50 12.15 13.56
C GLU A 59 -9.13 12.01 12.85
N PHE A 60 -9.05 11.21 11.79
CA PHE A 60 -7.84 11.08 10.97
C PHE A 60 -7.46 12.41 10.27
N GLU A 61 -8.44 13.15 9.74
CA GLU A 61 -8.22 14.43 9.07
C GLU A 61 -7.83 15.55 10.03
N ALA A 62 -8.29 15.48 11.28
CA ALA A 62 -8.00 16.47 12.31
C ALA A 62 -6.72 16.18 13.10
N ASP A 63 -6.11 15.00 12.92
CA ASP A 63 -4.93 14.57 13.68
C ASP A 63 -3.70 15.44 13.33
N PRO A 64 -3.17 16.24 14.28
CA PRO A 64 -2.04 17.14 14.02
C PRO A 64 -0.71 16.42 13.73
N ILE A 65 -0.59 15.13 14.05
CA ILE A 65 0.61 14.34 13.72
C ILE A 65 0.50 13.61 12.39
N CYS A 66 -0.68 13.61 11.75
CA CYS A 66 -0.87 13.05 10.44
C CYS A 66 -0.28 13.97 9.35
N TYR A 67 0.40 13.39 8.37
CA TYR A 67 1.00 14.15 7.28
C TYR A 67 0.01 14.35 6.11
N HIS A 68 -0.41 15.60 5.91
CA HIS A 68 -1.37 15.97 4.86
C HIS A 68 -0.72 16.59 3.60
N GLY A 69 0.62 16.63 3.53
CA GLY A 69 1.34 17.38 2.48
C GLY A 69 1.44 16.72 1.10
N GLY A 70 0.75 15.60 0.83
CA GLY A 70 0.78 14.94 -0.48
C GLY A 70 1.95 13.96 -0.70
N LEU A 71 1.87 13.14 -1.77
CA LEU A 71 2.83 12.09 -2.09
C LEU A 71 4.13 12.70 -2.60
N ARG A 72 5.19 12.66 -1.80
CA ARG A 72 6.51 13.06 -2.27
C ARG A 72 7.00 12.09 -3.34
N ILE A 73 7.50 12.62 -4.46
CA ILE A 73 7.97 11.83 -5.60
C ILE A 73 8.98 10.76 -5.17
N ARG A 74 9.97 11.13 -4.34
CA ARG A 74 10.95 10.17 -3.85
C ARG A 74 10.30 9.08 -3.01
N TRP A 75 9.36 9.42 -2.13
CA TRP A 75 8.68 8.44 -1.27
C TRP A 75 7.89 7.43 -2.10
N GLY A 76 7.08 7.91 -3.06
CA GLY A 76 6.34 7.03 -3.97
C GLY A 76 7.25 6.11 -4.78
N SER A 77 8.39 6.64 -5.26
CA SER A 77 9.39 5.84 -5.98
C SER A 77 10.04 4.77 -5.10
N GLU A 78 10.49 5.10 -3.89
CA GLU A 78 11.08 4.11 -2.98
C GLU A 78 10.07 3.03 -2.59
N MET A 79 8.82 3.43 -2.28
CA MET A 79 7.76 2.49 -1.94
C MET A 79 7.49 1.52 -3.10
N PHE A 80 7.37 2.03 -4.32
CA PHE A 80 7.18 1.20 -5.50
C PHE A 80 8.31 0.18 -5.69
N HIS A 81 9.57 0.61 -5.61
CA HIS A 81 10.71 -0.31 -5.74
C HIS A 81 10.73 -1.36 -4.63
N LYS A 82 10.36 -1.00 -3.39
CA LYS A 82 10.31 -1.94 -2.28
C LYS A 82 9.21 -2.97 -2.41
N ILE A 83 8.02 -2.56 -2.87
CA ILE A 83 6.94 -3.49 -3.18
C ILE A 83 7.38 -4.47 -4.27
N GLN A 84 8.02 -4.00 -5.36
CA GLN A 84 8.53 -4.90 -6.41
C GLN A 84 9.62 -5.86 -5.92
N GLN A 85 10.52 -5.41 -5.06
CA GLN A 85 11.56 -6.28 -4.47
C GLN A 85 10.95 -7.35 -3.57
N MET A 86 9.97 -6.97 -2.76
CA MET A 86 9.26 -7.89 -1.88
C MET A 86 8.42 -8.88 -2.69
N ASP A 87 7.71 -8.43 -3.73
CA ASP A 87 6.90 -9.30 -4.58
C ASP A 87 7.73 -10.46 -5.17
N LYS A 88 8.98 -10.20 -5.55
CA LYS A 88 9.90 -11.25 -6.04
C LYS A 88 10.36 -12.25 -4.98
N ARG A 89 10.16 -11.96 -3.71
CA ARG A 89 10.70 -12.71 -2.55
C ARG A 89 9.60 -13.19 -1.60
N ILE A 90 8.33 -13.15 -2.02
CA ILE A 90 7.20 -13.58 -1.18
C ILE A 90 7.35 -15.05 -0.75
N ASP A 91 7.89 -15.89 -1.62
CA ASP A 91 8.18 -17.30 -1.37
C ASP A 91 9.29 -17.51 -0.32
N GLU A 92 10.10 -16.50 0.00
CA GLU A 92 11.03 -16.56 1.12
C GLU A 92 10.33 -16.37 2.48
N PHE A 93 9.08 -15.91 2.49
CA PHE A 93 8.34 -15.68 3.73
C PHE A 93 7.78 -16.98 4.32
N VAL A 94 8.33 -17.39 5.47
CA VAL A 94 8.03 -18.66 6.15
C VAL A 94 7.38 -18.49 7.53
N HIS A 95 7.22 -17.26 8.01
CA HIS A 95 6.70 -17.02 9.35
C HIS A 95 5.18 -17.21 9.42
N PRO A 96 4.63 -17.74 10.53
CA PRO A 96 3.19 -17.81 10.72
C PRO A 96 2.51 -16.45 10.59
N PHE A 97 1.32 -16.40 9.99
CA PHE A 97 0.62 -15.13 9.87
C PHE A 97 -0.90 -15.22 9.83
N LEU A 98 -1.52 -14.13 10.29
CA LEU A 98 -2.94 -13.85 10.15
C LEU A 98 -3.10 -12.58 9.32
N LEU A 99 -3.81 -12.69 8.19
CA LEU A 99 -4.03 -11.59 7.25
C LEU A 99 -5.51 -11.19 7.23
N PHE A 100 -5.76 -9.89 7.33
CA PHE A 100 -7.06 -9.26 7.09
C PHE A 100 -6.96 -8.28 5.92
N HIS A 101 -7.94 -8.26 5.03
CA HIS A 101 -8.00 -7.28 3.94
C HIS A 101 -9.45 -6.91 3.59
N GLY A 102 -9.75 -5.63 3.45
CA GLY A 102 -11.08 -5.14 3.04
C GLY A 102 -11.37 -5.41 1.56
N THR A 103 -12.51 -6.02 1.23
CA THR A 103 -12.88 -6.33 -0.17
C THR A 103 -13.06 -5.09 -1.03
N GLU A 104 -13.40 -3.95 -0.41
CA GLU A 104 -13.57 -2.67 -1.08
C GLU A 104 -12.36 -1.73 -0.98
N ASP A 105 -11.23 -2.17 -0.41
CA ASP A 105 -10.03 -1.33 -0.23
C ASP A 105 -9.57 -0.73 -1.58
N LYS A 106 -9.59 0.60 -1.65
CA LYS A 106 -9.20 1.37 -2.84
C LYS A 106 -7.77 1.87 -2.79
N ILE A 107 -7.07 1.67 -1.66
CA ILE A 107 -5.72 2.16 -1.41
C ILE A 107 -4.72 1.02 -1.57
N ALA A 108 -4.96 -0.11 -0.89
CA ALA A 108 -4.19 -1.33 -1.04
C ALA A 108 -4.99 -2.33 -1.88
N ASP A 109 -4.44 -2.75 -3.02
CA ASP A 109 -5.12 -3.72 -3.89
C ASP A 109 -5.16 -5.10 -3.21
N ILE A 110 -6.36 -5.61 -2.95
CA ILE A 110 -6.61 -6.92 -2.34
C ILE A 110 -5.94 -8.07 -3.09
N GLU A 111 -5.72 -7.94 -4.39
CA GLU A 111 -4.99 -8.93 -5.18
C GLU A 111 -3.55 -9.14 -4.70
N GLY A 112 -2.95 -8.11 -4.09
CA GLY A 112 -1.65 -8.25 -3.43
C GLY A 112 -1.71 -9.21 -2.24
N SER A 113 -2.74 -9.11 -1.40
CA SER A 113 -2.98 -10.02 -0.28
C SER A 113 -3.30 -11.45 -0.73
N ARG A 114 -4.13 -11.60 -1.76
CA ARG A 114 -4.42 -12.90 -2.38
C ARG A 114 -3.15 -13.56 -2.89
N SER A 115 -2.32 -12.82 -3.63
CA SER A 115 -1.03 -13.33 -4.14
C SER A 115 -0.06 -13.69 -3.03
N PHE A 116 0.06 -12.85 -2.00
CA PHE A 116 0.92 -13.10 -0.84
C PHE A 116 0.52 -14.38 -0.10
N TYR A 117 -0.79 -14.55 0.17
CA TYR A 117 -1.29 -15.74 0.83
C TYR A 117 -1.00 -17.02 0.03
N GLN A 118 -1.18 -16.97 -1.29
CA GLN A 118 -0.91 -18.11 -2.17
C GLN A 118 0.57 -18.48 -2.25
N ARG A 119 1.45 -17.48 -2.40
CA ARG A 119 2.88 -17.69 -2.72
C ARG A 119 3.78 -17.83 -1.51
N SER A 120 3.38 -17.32 -0.35
CA SER A 120 4.16 -17.47 0.89
C SER A 120 4.30 -18.94 1.28
N ARG A 121 5.46 -19.28 1.83
CA ARG A 121 5.80 -20.65 2.28
C ARG A 121 5.50 -20.88 3.77
N ALA A 122 4.78 -19.98 4.42
CA ALA A 122 4.33 -20.17 5.78
C ALA A 122 3.42 -21.40 5.89
N GLU A 123 3.70 -22.25 6.87
CA GLU A 123 2.92 -23.46 7.15
C GLU A 123 1.62 -23.14 7.90
N ASP A 124 1.70 -22.19 8.85
CA ASP A 124 0.55 -21.65 9.57
C ASP A 124 0.17 -20.29 9.00
N LYS A 125 -0.84 -20.27 8.13
CA LYS A 125 -1.35 -19.04 7.53
C LYS A 125 -2.86 -19.02 7.45
N THR A 126 -3.44 -17.90 7.86
CA THR A 126 -4.89 -17.65 7.75
C THR A 126 -5.13 -16.33 7.04
N TYR A 127 -6.08 -16.30 6.11
CA TYR A 127 -6.51 -15.09 5.42
C TYR A 127 -8.02 -14.89 5.56
N LYS A 128 -8.42 -13.68 5.95
CA LYS A 128 -9.81 -13.23 6.06
C LYS A 128 -10.03 -11.98 5.22
N GLU A 129 -10.97 -12.07 4.28
CA GLU A 129 -11.50 -10.90 3.58
C GLU A 129 -12.61 -10.30 4.45
N ILE A 130 -12.61 -8.97 4.59
CA ILE A 130 -13.59 -8.22 5.39
C ILE A 130 -14.42 -7.39 4.43
N GLU A 131 -15.74 -7.44 4.59
CA GLU A 131 -16.69 -6.59 3.84
C GLU A 131 -16.79 -5.19 4.46
#